data_AF-A0A6M0FBW4-F1
#
_entry.id   AF-A0A6M0FBW4-F1
#
_cell.length_a   1.000
_cell.length_b   1.000
_cell.length_c   1.000
_cell.angle_alpha   90.00
_cell.angle_beta   90.00
_cell.angle_gamma   90.00
#
_symmetry.space_group_name_H-M   'P 1'
#
loop_
_entity.id
_entity.type
_entity.pdbx_description
1 polymer ?
#
loop_
_entity_poly.entity_id
_entity_poly.type
_entity_poly.pdbx_seq_one_letter_code
_entity_poly.pdbx_strand_id
1 'polypeptide(L)'
;MSLEEINQANQQLGNLLESLNPEIKLYIANSIWVRPGVHFYQSFLQINQEFYQSQVEETLSIETINNWVKDKTQGKIEEILKAPLSPYCVMVLLNAIYFKAN
;
A
#
# COMPACT_ATOMS: atom_id res chain seq x y z
N MET A 1 2.72 -1.88 24.11
CA MET A 1 1.63 -1.60 23.16
C MET A 1 1.16 -2.91 22.57
N SER A 2 -0.14 -3.15 22.51
CA SER A 2 -0.76 -4.29 21.82
C SER A 2 -0.73 -4.08 20.30
N LEU A 3 -0.98 -5.13 19.53
CA LEU A 3 -1.06 -5.03 18.06
C LEU A 3 -2.21 -4.13 17.62
N GLU A 4 -3.32 -4.16 18.35
CA GLU A 4 -4.48 -3.30 18.12
C GLU A 4 -4.13 -1.83 18.35
N GLU A 5 -3.43 -1.52 19.45
CA GLU A 5 -2.98 -0.16 19.75
C GLU A 5 -2.04 0.39 18.65
N ILE A 6 -1.17 -0.47 18.10
CA ILE A 6 -0.27 -0.08 16.99
C ILE A 6 -1.07 0.23 15.72
N ASN A 7 -2.03 -0.62 15.36
CA ASN A 7 -2.85 -0.42 14.17
C ASN A 7 -3.72 0.86 14.27
N GLN A 8 -4.30 1.10 15.45
CA GLN A 8 -5.06 2.32 15.73
C GLN A 8 -4.17 3.56 15.65
N ALA A 9 -2.97 3.52 16.24
CA ALA A 9 -2.01 4.62 16.17
C ALA A 9 -1.59 4.94 14.72
N ASN A 10 -1.35 3.91 13.90
CA ASN A 10 -0.99 4.09 12.49
C ASN A 10 -2.14 4.70 11.68
N GLN A 11 -3.37 4.25 11.89
CA GLN A 11 -4.54 4.83 11.22
C GLN A 11 -4.71 6.32 11.59
N GLN A 12 -4.58 6.65 12.88
CA GLN A 12 -4.64 8.04 13.35
C GLN A 12 -3.53 8.90 12.75
N LEU A 13 -2.30 8.38 12.69
CA LEU A 13 -1.18 9.09 12.08
C LEU A 13 -1.43 9.36 10.60
N GLY A 14 -1.91 8.37 9.83
CA GLY A 14 -2.26 8.55 8.42
C GLY A 14 -3.29 9.66 8.21
N ASN A 15 -4.40 9.61 8.96
CA ASN A 15 -5.46 10.61 8.89
C ASN A 15 -4.96 12.02 9.27
N LEU A 16 -4.10 12.11 10.28
CA LEU A 16 -3.50 13.39 10.68
C LEU A 16 -2.64 13.94 9.54
N LEU A 17 -1.72 13.11 9.02
CA LEU A 17 -0.78 13.52 7.99
C LEU A 17 -1.47 14.04 6.72
N GLU A 18 -2.55 13.38 6.29
CA GLU A 18 -3.33 13.82 5.12
C GLU A 18 -4.13 15.11 5.34
N SER A 19 -4.40 15.49 6.59
CA SER A 19 -5.17 16.69 6.95
C SER A 19 -4.35 17.87 7.48
N LEU A 20 -3.02 17.72 7.61
CA LEU A 20 -2.14 18.71 8.26
C LEU A 20 -2.13 20.08 7.59
N ASN A 21 -2.10 20.16 6.26
CA ASN A 21 -2.04 21.43 5.55
C ASN A 21 -2.68 21.30 4.15
N PRO A 22 -3.74 22.08 3.84
CA PRO A 22 -4.38 22.05 2.52
C PRO A 22 -3.49 22.51 1.36
N GLU A 23 -2.40 23.25 1.64
CA GLU A 23 -1.42 23.67 0.64
C GLU A 23 -0.40 22.56 0.30
N ILE A 24 -0.31 21.53 1.14
CA ILE A 24 0.57 20.37 0.94
C ILE A 24 -0.27 19.24 0.35
N LYS A 25 0.18 18.69 -0.78
CA LYS A 25 -0.36 17.43 -1.30
C LYS A 25 0.45 16.28 -0.74
N LEU A 26 -0.11 15.58 0.25
CA LEU A 26 0.41 14.33 0.76
C LEU A 26 -0.59 13.21 0.46
N TYR A 27 -0.15 12.20 -0.28
CA TYR A 27 -0.93 10.98 -0.51
C TYR A 27 -0.15 9.80 0.05
N ILE A 28 -0.79 9.02 0.92
CA ILE A 28 -0.25 7.78 1.46
C ILE A 28 -1.16 6.65 0.98
N ALA A 29 -0.62 5.69 0.24
CA ALA A 29 -1.39 4.56 -0.26
C ALA A 29 -0.70 3.25 0.10
N ASN A 30 -1.48 2.28 0.55
CA ASN A 30 -1.01 0.93 0.86
C ASN A 30 -1.64 -0.08 -0.09
N SER A 31 -0.91 -1.15 -0.40
CA SER A 31 -1.45 -2.28 -1.15
C SER A 31 -0.83 -3.61 -0.76
N ILE A 32 -1.61 -4.67 -0.94
CA ILE A 32 -1.24 -6.06 -0.76
C ILE A 32 -1.62 -6.80 -2.05
N TRP A 33 -0.60 -7.35 -2.71
CA TRP A 33 -0.76 -8.12 -3.93
C TRP A 33 -0.45 -9.57 -3.61
N VAL A 34 -1.40 -10.47 -3.83
CA VAL A 34 -1.28 -11.87 -3.43
C VAL A 34 -1.25 -12.81 -4.63
N ARG A 35 -0.53 -13.92 -4.49
CA ARG A 35 -0.47 -14.96 -5.52
C ARG A 35 -1.85 -15.59 -5.72
N PRO A 36 -2.34 -15.68 -6.97
CA PRO A 36 -3.55 -16.42 -7.29
C PRO A 36 -3.53 -17.87 -6.79
N GLY A 37 -4.61 -18.30 -6.14
CA GLY A 37 -4.78 -19.65 -5.61
C GLY A 37 -4.04 -19.93 -4.30
N VAL A 38 -3.40 -18.94 -3.68
CA VAL A 38 -2.84 -19.06 -2.32
C VAL A 38 -3.80 -18.45 -1.31
N HIS A 39 -4.16 -19.21 -0.29
CA HIS A 39 -5.06 -18.75 0.76
C HIS A 39 -4.29 -18.06 1.89
N PHE A 40 -4.73 -16.85 2.23
CA PHE A 40 -4.24 -16.08 3.36
C PHE A 40 -5.30 -16.01 4.45
N TYR A 41 -4.88 -15.74 5.69
CA TYR A 41 -5.84 -15.47 6.76
C TYR A 41 -6.67 -14.23 6.40
N GLN A 42 -7.98 -14.41 6.28
CA GLN A 42 -8.88 -13.32 5.92
C GLN A 42 -8.82 -12.18 6.94
N SER A 43 -8.63 -12.50 8.22
CA SER A 43 -8.43 -11.52 9.28
C SER A 43 -7.22 -10.61 9.04
N PHE A 44 -6.12 -11.15 8.53
CA PHE A 44 -4.94 -10.34 8.20
C PHE A 44 -5.24 -9.34 7.08
N LEU A 45 -5.92 -9.78 6.01
CA LEU A 45 -6.29 -8.90 4.90
C LEU A 45 -7.27 -7.81 5.34
N GLN A 46 -8.26 -8.17 6.15
CA GLN A 46 -9.26 -7.25 6.69
C GLN A 46 -8.62 -6.18 7.60
N ILE A 47 -7.73 -6.57 8.51
CA ILE A 47 -7.00 -5.62 9.37
C ILE A 47 -6.23 -4.61 8.53
N ASN A 48 -5.59 -5.05 7.45
CA ASN A 48 -4.83 -4.15 6.57
C ASN A 48 -5.72 -3.22 5.74
N GLN A 49 -6.91 -3.67 5.35
CA GLN A 49 -7.93 -2.83 4.71
C GLN A 49 -8.48 -1.78 5.68
N GLU A 50 -8.76 -2.18 6.92
CA GLU A 50 -9.37 -1.31 7.94
C GLU A 50 -8.41 -0.22 8.44
N PHE A 51 -7.21 -0.61 8.86
CA PHE A 51 -6.30 0.31 9.55
C PHE A 51 -5.32 1.03 8.62
N TYR A 52 -5.05 0.47 7.44
CA TYR A 52 -4.08 1.02 6.49
C TYR A 52 -4.70 1.37 5.14
N GLN A 53 -6.02 1.18 4.97
CA GLN A 53 -6.72 1.41 3.71
C GLN A 53 -6.06 0.67 2.53
N SER A 54 -5.48 -0.49 2.82
CA SER A 54 -4.71 -1.26 1.84
C SER A 54 -5.61 -1.77 0.71
N GLN A 55 -5.24 -1.50 -0.53
CA GLN A 55 -5.82 -2.19 -1.68
C GLN A 55 -5.33 -3.63 -1.72
N VAL A 56 -6.24 -4.60 -1.72
CA VAL A 56 -5.89 -6.03 -1.73
C VAL A 56 -6.32 -6.63 -3.06
N GLU A 57 -5.38 -7.19 -3.81
CA GLU A 57 -5.67 -7.85 -5.10
C GLU A 57 -4.97 -9.20 -5.24
N GLU A 58 -5.67 -10.15 -5.86
CA GLU A 58 -5.17 -11.49 -6.17
C GLU A 58 -4.47 -11.50 -7.54
N THR A 59 -3.33 -10.81 -7.61
CA THR A 59 -2.44 -10.82 -8.77
C THR A 59 -1.01 -10.53 -8.33
N LEU A 60 -0.03 -11.06 -9.06
CA LEU A 60 1.38 -10.71 -8.95
C LEU A 60 1.92 -10.14 -10.27
N SER A 61 1.03 -9.58 -11.09
CA SER A 61 1.39 -8.88 -12.31
C SER A 61 2.27 -7.67 -12.00
N ILE A 62 3.52 -7.71 -12.46
CA ILE A 62 4.48 -6.61 -12.31
C ILE A 62 3.95 -5.33 -12.96
N GLU A 63 3.32 -5.46 -14.12
CA GLU A 63 2.72 -4.33 -14.83
C GLU A 63 1.63 -3.67 -14.00
N THR A 64 0.71 -4.47 -13.44
CA THR A 64 -0.38 -3.96 -12.59
C THR A 64 0.16 -3.26 -11.35
N ILE A 65 1.16 -3.85 -10.69
CA ILE A 65 1.80 -3.29 -9.49
C ILE A 65 2.52 -1.97 -9.82
N ASN A 66 3.32 -1.94 -10.89
CA ASN A 66 4.02 -0.72 -11.31
C ASN A 66 3.05 0.39 -11.71
N ASN A 67 1.98 0.06 -12.44
CA ASN A 67 0.94 1.03 -12.80
C ASN A 67 0.25 1.61 -11.55
N TRP A 68 -0.08 0.77 -10.57
CA TRP A 68 -0.62 1.23 -9.30
C TRP A 68 0.33 2.20 -8.60
N VAL A 69 1.62 1.85 -8.49
CA VAL A 69 2.62 2.74 -7.87
C VAL A 69 2.76 4.05 -8.64
N LYS A 70 2.79 4.01 -9.97
CA LYS A 70 2.85 5.19 -10.82
C LYS A 70 1.67 6.11 -10.56
N ASP A 71 0.46 5.58 -10.49
CA ASP A 71 -0.75 6.36 -10.22
C ASP A 71 -0.74 6.97 -8.82
N LYS A 72 -0.41 6.19 -7.78
CA LYS A 72 -0.34 6.67 -6.40
C LYS A 72 0.79 7.68 -6.17
N THR A 73 1.79 7.71 -7.04
CA THR A 73 2.92 8.64 -6.98
C THR A 73 2.86 9.78 -7.99
N GLN A 74 1.71 9.99 -8.64
CA GLN A 74 1.52 11.05 -9.64
C GLN A 74 2.58 10.99 -10.76
N GLY A 75 2.93 9.78 -11.18
CA GLY A 75 3.93 9.50 -12.21
C GLY A 75 5.37 9.70 -11.78
N LYS A 76 5.66 9.97 -10.50
CA LYS A 76 7.05 10.20 -10.03
C LYS A 76 7.86 8.93 -9.85
N ILE A 77 7.18 7.80 -9.60
CA ILE A 77 7.80 6.48 -9.60
C ILE A 77 7.16 5.69 -10.73
N GLU A 78 7.85 5.62 -11.87
CA GLU A 78 7.32 4.92 -13.04
C GLU A 78 7.39 3.39 -12.89
N GLU A 79 8.45 2.89 -12.27
CA GLU A 79 8.67 1.46 -12.02
C GLU A 79 9.34 1.24 -10.68
N ILE A 80 8.73 0.41 -9.83
CA ILE A 80 9.33 -0.05 -8.58
C ILE A 80 9.88 -1.48 -8.72
N LEU A 81 9.20 -2.33 -9.51
CA LEU A 81 9.61 -3.69 -9.82
C LEU A 81 10.20 -3.73 -11.24
N LYS A 82 11.52 -3.91 -11.34
CA LYS A 82 12.26 -3.91 -12.62
C LYS A 82 12.65 -5.30 -13.12
N ALA A 83 12.55 -6.30 -12.25
CA ALA A 83 12.88 -7.68 -12.55
C ALA A 83 11.67 -8.58 -12.24
N PRO A 84 11.56 -9.73 -12.91
CA PRO A 84 10.56 -10.74 -12.56
C PRO A 84 10.56 -11.06 -11.07
N LEU A 85 9.37 -11.18 -10.48
CA LEU A 85 9.24 -11.67 -9.12
C LEU A 85 9.73 -13.12 -9.05
N SER A 86 10.27 -13.50 -7.90
CA SER A 86 10.66 -14.89 -7.64
C SER A 86 9.48 -15.83 -7.91
N PRO A 87 9.70 -17.02 -8.51
CA PRO A 87 8.66 -18.02 -8.68
C PRO A 87 8.11 -18.55 -7.36
N TYR A 88 8.72 -18.19 -6.22
CA TYR A 88 8.25 -18.49 -4.86
C TYR A 88 7.58 -17.30 -4.16
N CYS A 89 7.49 -16.12 -4.80
CA CYS A 89 6.84 -14.95 -4.23
C CYS A 89 5.33 -15.20 -4.04
N VAL A 90 4.84 -15.14 -2.81
CA VAL A 90 3.40 -15.35 -2.50
C VAL A 90 2.65 -14.05 -2.22
N MET A 91 3.36 -12.99 -1.82
CA MET A 91 2.78 -11.70 -1.47
C MET A 91 3.78 -10.58 -1.74
N VAL A 92 3.28 -9.43 -2.18
CA VAL A 92 3.99 -8.15 -2.25
C VAL A 92 3.22 -7.14 -1.40
N LEU A 93 3.88 -6.60 -0.36
CA LEU A 93 3.36 -5.53 0.48
C LEU A 93 3.99 -4.21 0.03
N LEU A 94 3.18 -3.20 -0.27
CA LEU A 94 3.66 -1.91 -0.77
C LEU A 94 3.04 -0.75 -0.02
N ASN A 95 3.88 0.24 0.24
CA ASN A 95 3.50 1.57 0.67
C ASN A 95 4.05 2.56 -0.37
N ALA A 96 3.18 3.42 -0.89
CA ALA A 96 3.51 4.47 -1.84
C ALA A 96 3.18 5.83 -1.22
N ILE A 97 4.18 6.69 -1.11
CA ILE A 97 4.04 8.03 -0.53
C ILE A 97 4.38 9.06 -1.60
N TYR A 98 3.44 9.96 -1.86
CA TYR A 98 3.66 11.15 -2.67
C TYR A 98 3.56 12.39 -1.80
N PHE A 99 4.58 13.23 -1.87
CA PHE A 99 4.59 14.52 -1.20
C PHE A 99 4.92 15.63 -2.20
N LYS A 100 4.14 16.70 -2.18
CA LYS A 100 4.42 17.94 -2.89
C LYS A 100 4.00 19.14 -2.03
N ALA A 101 4.98 19.98 -1.70
CA ALA A 101 4.78 21.32 -1.17
C ALA A 101 5.04 22.35 -2.29
N ASN A 102 4.40 23.51 -2.21
CA ASN A 102 4.64 24.66 -3.10
C ASN A 102 5.82 25.50 -2.63
#